data_AF-A0A382M8M9-F1
#
_entry.id   AF-A0A382M8M9-F1
#
_cell.length_a   1.000
_cell.length_b   1.000
_cell.length_c   1.000
_cell.angle_alpha   90.00
_cell.angle_beta   90.00
_cell.angle_gamma   90.00
#
_symmetry.space_group_name_H-M   'P 1'
#
loop_
_entity.id
_entity.type
_entity.pdbx_description
1 polymer ?
#
loop_
_entity_poly.entity_id
_entity_poly.type
_entity_poly.pdbx_seq_one_letter_code
_entity_poly.pdbx_strand_id
1 'polypeptide(L)'
;MSTEKIKQLEKLVSSAQQYLDNLCSENRRLEQRILELEKEKKVMTIESDRAKDSLEKIKQLESSRQKLEKDCSTARVKVKIALKKIEKMDFA
;
A
#
# COMPACT_ATOMS: atom_id res chain seq x y z
N MET A 1 -39.47 -53.52 -6.58
CA MET A 1 -38.09 -53.13 -6.18
C MET A 1 -37.67 -54.00 -5.02
N SER A 2 -36.45 -54.58 -5.02
CA SER A 2 -36.00 -55.37 -3.87
C SER A 2 -35.65 -54.43 -2.70
N THR A 3 -35.90 -54.89 -1.49
CA THR A 3 -35.57 -54.19 -0.24
C THR A 3 -34.08 -53.82 -0.13
N GLU A 4 -33.20 -54.63 -0.72
CA GLU A 4 -31.76 -54.36 -0.77
C GLU A 4 -31.42 -53.11 -1.60
N LYS A 5 -32.06 -52.94 -2.77
CA LYS A 5 -31.84 -51.76 -3.61
C LYS A 5 -32.33 -50.48 -2.93
N ILE A 6 -33.40 -50.57 -2.15
CA ILE A 6 -33.94 -49.44 -1.37
C ILE A 6 -32.92 -49.00 -0.31
N LYS A 7 -32.34 -49.93 0.45
CA LYS A 7 -31.30 -49.61 1.46
C LYS A 7 -30.04 -48.99 0.84
N GLN A 8 -29.63 -49.45 -0.33
CA GLN A 8 -28.48 -48.88 -1.04
C GLN A 8 -28.74 -47.43 -1.47
N LEU A 9 -29.95 -47.16 -1.99
CA LEU A 9 -30.39 -45.80 -2.31
C LEU A 9 -30.43 -44.90 -1.08
N GLU A 10 -30.97 -45.38 0.04
CA GLU A 10 -31.01 -44.60 1.30
C GLU A 10 -29.62 -44.19 1.77
N LYS A 11 -28.63 -45.10 1.69
CA LYS A 11 -27.23 -44.80 2.03
C LYS A 11 -26.62 -43.76 1.09
N LEU A 12 -26.85 -43.89 -0.21
CA LEU A 12 -26.36 -42.94 -1.21
C LEU A 12 -26.99 -41.56 -1.05
N VAL A 13 -28.29 -41.49 -0.77
CA VAL A 13 -28.97 -40.22 -0.49
C VAL A 13 -28.42 -39.58 0.77
N SER A 14 -28.21 -40.37 1.84
CA SER A 14 -27.67 -39.86 3.10
C SER A 14 -26.24 -39.31 2.95
N SER A 15 -25.38 -40.01 2.21
CA SER A 15 -24.02 -39.52 1.94
C SER A 15 -24.04 -38.28 1.06
N ALA A 16 -24.86 -38.27 0.00
CA ALA A 16 -25.02 -37.10 -0.88
C ALA A 16 -25.51 -35.87 -0.10
N GLN A 17 -26.47 -36.04 0.81
CA GLN A 17 -26.96 -34.97 1.67
C GLN A 17 -25.85 -34.42 2.56
N GLN A 18 -25.07 -35.30 3.20
CA GLN A 18 -23.96 -34.88 4.04
C GLN A 18 -22.89 -34.10 3.25
N TYR A 19 -22.56 -34.55 2.03
CA TYR A 19 -21.63 -33.82 1.16
C TYR A 19 -22.19 -32.45 0.77
N LEU A 20 -23.47 -32.36 0.45
CA LEU A 20 -24.11 -31.09 0.12
C LEU A 20 -24.08 -30.12 1.31
N ASP A 21 -24.40 -30.59 2.50
CA ASP A 21 -24.38 -29.76 3.72
C ASP A 21 -22.97 -29.23 4.01
N ASN A 22 -21.95 -30.07 3.81
CA ASN A 22 -20.54 -29.67 3.96
C ASN A 22 -20.12 -28.64 2.90
N LEU A 23 -20.54 -28.81 1.64
CA LEU A 23 -20.27 -27.82 0.60
C LEU A 23 -20.96 -26.50 0.88
N CYS A 24 -22.21 -26.52 1.36
CA CYS A 24 -22.95 -25.31 1.73
C CYS A 24 -22.35 -24.58 2.93
N SER A 25 -21.80 -25.30 3.92
CA SER A 25 -21.11 -24.68 5.05
C SER A 25 -19.79 -24.05 4.61
N GLU A 26 -19.02 -24.76 3.79
CA GLU A 26 -17.75 -24.27 3.26
C GLU A 26 -17.93 -23.06 2.35
N ASN A 27 -18.95 -23.08 1.48
CA ASN A 27 -19.24 -21.95 0.60
C ASN A 27 -19.58 -20.69 1.39
N ARG A 28 -20.40 -20.80 2.45
CA ARG A 28 -20.68 -19.69 3.38
C ARG A 28 -19.42 -19.17 4.07
N ARG A 29 -18.53 -20.07 4.49
CA ARG A 29 -17.24 -19.68 5.10
C ARG A 29 -16.36 -18.91 4.12
N LEU A 30 -16.30 -19.36 2.87
CA LEU A 30 -15.53 -18.69 1.82
C LEU A 30 -16.13 -17.33 1.46
N GLU A 31 -17.45 -17.21 1.36
CA GLU A 31 -18.13 -15.92 1.14
C GLU A 31 -17.79 -14.91 2.25
N GLN A 32 -17.82 -15.33 3.51
CA GLN A 32 -17.40 -14.48 4.63
C GLN A 32 -15.94 -14.06 4.51
N ARG A 33 -15.05 -15.00 4.16
CA ARG A 33 -13.62 -14.70 4.00
C ARG A 33 -13.36 -13.72 2.84
N ILE A 34 -14.11 -13.82 1.75
CA ILE A 34 -14.04 -12.86 0.64
C ILE A 34 -14.40 -11.45 1.13
N LEU A 35 -15.48 -11.32 1.89
CA LEU A 35 -15.89 -10.01 2.43
C LEU A 35 -14.85 -9.39 3.38
N GLU A 36 -14.18 -10.21 4.19
CA GLU A 36 -13.06 -9.76 5.03
C GLU A 36 -11.88 -9.28 4.20
N LEU A 37 -11.45 -10.08 3.22
CA LEU A 37 -10.35 -9.73 2.32
C LEU A 37 -10.63 -8.47 1.51
N GLU A 38 -11.87 -8.25 1.09
CA GLU A 38 -12.28 -7.01 0.42
C GLU A 38 -12.16 -5.79 1.32
N LYS A 39 -12.48 -5.92 2.62
CA LYS A 39 -12.29 -4.84 3.60
C LYS A 39 -10.80 -4.56 3.82
N GLU A 40 -9.99 -5.59 4.03
CA GLU A 40 -8.54 -5.49 4.18
C GLU A 40 -7.91 -4.81 2.96
N LYS A 41 -8.29 -5.23 1.74
CA LYS A 41 -7.82 -4.64 0.49
C LYS A 41 -8.15 -3.15 0.38
N LYS A 42 -9.35 -2.73 0.81
CA LYS A 42 -9.76 -1.30 0.80
C LYS A 42 -8.87 -0.48 1.73
N VAL A 43 -8.61 -0.98 2.95
CA VAL A 43 -7.72 -0.31 3.91
C VAL A 43 -6.31 -0.18 3.33
N MET A 44 -5.76 -1.27 2.81
CA MET A 44 -4.41 -1.29 2.22
C MET A 44 -4.27 -0.34 1.02
N THR A 45 -5.33 -0.20 0.21
CA THR A 45 -5.35 0.73 -0.92
C THR A 45 -5.26 2.18 -0.44
N ILE A 46 -6.06 2.55 0.58
CA ILE A 46 -6.02 3.88 1.18
C ILE A 46 -4.65 4.19 1.77
N GLU A 47 -4.05 3.24 2.48
CA GLU A 47 -2.71 3.40 3.04
C GLU A 47 -1.64 3.53 1.96
N SER A 48 -1.73 2.74 0.89
CA SER A 48 -0.83 2.83 -0.26
C SER A 48 -0.88 4.20 -0.93
N ASP A 49 -2.07 4.75 -1.13
CA ASP A 49 -2.22 6.06 -1.76
C ASP A 49 -1.66 7.18 -0.85
N ARG A 50 -1.89 7.13 0.46
CA ARG A 50 -1.26 8.04 1.43
C ARG A 50 0.27 7.93 1.42
N ALA A 51 0.81 6.73 1.28
CA ALA A 51 2.25 6.50 1.20
C ALA A 51 2.83 7.10 -0.09
N LYS A 52 2.14 6.95 -1.24
CA LYS A 52 2.54 7.58 -2.51
C LYS A 52 2.53 9.11 -2.40
N ASP A 53 1.49 9.71 -1.83
CA ASP A 53 1.41 11.15 -1.63
C ASP A 53 2.54 11.67 -0.75
N SER A 54 2.86 10.93 0.31
CA SER A 54 3.97 11.26 1.22
C SER A 54 5.32 11.16 0.52
N LEU A 55 5.52 10.13 -0.29
CA LEU A 55 6.73 9.96 -1.09
C LEU A 55 6.93 11.09 -2.10
N GLU A 56 5.85 11.53 -2.75
CA GLU A 56 5.91 12.65 -3.69
C GLU A 56 6.32 13.96 -3.00
N LYS A 57 5.77 14.24 -1.81
CA LYS A 57 6.19 15.39 -0.99
C LYS A 57 7.66 15.32 -0.61
N ILE A 58 8.16 14.14 -0.24
CA ILE A 58 9.59 13.95 0.10
C ILE A 58 10.46 14.27 -1.12
N LYS A 59 10.13 13.78 -2.31
CA LYS A 59 10.88 14.09 -3.54
C LYS A 59 10.92 15.59 -3.86
N GLN A 60 9.80 16.28 -3.66
CA GLN A 60 9.72 17.73 -3.84
C GLN A 60 10.63 18.45 -2.84
N LEU A 61 10.61 18.07 -1.57
CA LEU A 61 11.48 18.63 -0.54
C LEU A 61 12.96 18.37 -0.83
N GLU A 62 13.33 17.18 -1.28
CA GLU A 62 14.70 16.87 -1.68
C GLU A 62 15.18 17.75 -2.84
N SER A 63 14.31 17.96 -3.83
CA SER A 63 14.58 18.84 -4.96
C SER A 63 14.79 20.29 -4.51
N SER A 64 13.91 20.79 -3.63
CA SER A 64 14.06 22.12 -3.03
C SER A 64 15.34 22.25 -2.20
N ARG A 65 15.69 21.23 -1.40
CA ARG A 65 16.93 21.19 -0.61
C ARG A 65 18.16 21.30 -1.51
N GLN A 66 18.21 20.51 -2.59
CA GLN A 66 19.33 20.53 -3.53
C GLN A 66 19.48 21.90 -4.21
N LYS A 67 18.36 22.55 -4.57
CA LYS A 67 18.38 23.91 -5.13
C LYS A 67 18.95 24.91 -4.11
N LEU A 68 18.47 24.87 -2.87
CA LEU A 68 18.92 25.76 -1.81
C LEU A 68 20.42 25.60 -1.53
N GLU A 69 20.94 24.36 -1.55
CA GLU A 69 22.36 24.09 -1.36
C GLU A 69 23.24 24.74 -2.45
N LYS A 70 22.79 24.69 -3.70
CA LYS A 70 23.45 25.37 -4.83
C LYS A 70 23.42 26.88 -4.65
N ASP A 71 22.24 27.43 -4.36
CA ASP A 71 22.05 28.88 -4.19
C ASP A 71 22.90 29.43 -3.03
N CYS A 72 22.93 28.73 -1.88
CA CYS A 72 23.78 29.05 -0.74
C CYS A 72 25.27 29.01 -1.09
N SER A 73 25.69 28.05 -1.91
CA SER A 73 27.08 27.94 -2.35
C SER A 73 27.47 29.10 -3.26
N THR A 74 26.60 29.47 -4.20
CA THR A 74 26.79 30.67 -5.04
C THR A 74 26.82 31.94 -4.21
N ALA A 75 25.92 32.10 -3.24
CA ALA A 75 25.91 33.25 -2.34
C ALA A 75 27.21 33.35 -1.52
N ARG A 76 27.69 32.24 -0.97
CA ARG A 76 28.98 32.19 -0.24
C ARG A 76 30.16 32.65 -1.10
N VAL A 77 30.21 32.24 -2.38
CA VAL A 77 31.25 32.70 -3.31
C VAL A 77 31.15 34.21 -3.55
N LYS A 78 29.95 34.74 -3.80
CA LYS A 78 29.72 36.18 -4.01
C LYS A 78 30.13 37.01 -2.79
N VAL A 79 29.76 36.57 -1.58
CA VAL A 79 30.17 37.22 -0.33
C VAL A 79 31.69 37.22 -0.19
N LYS A 80 32.36 36.08 -0.42
CA LYS A 80 33.84 36.02 -0.39
C LYS A 80 34.49 37.01 -1.37
N ILE A 81 33.94 37.14 -2.57
CA ILE A 81 34.44 38.09 -3.57
C ILE A 81 34.23 39.54 -3.09
N ALA A 82 33.06 39.85 -2.53
CA ALA A 82 32.76 41.19 -2.02
C ALA A 82 33.68 41.58 -0.85
N LEU A 83 33.90 40.65 0.10
CA LEU A 83 34.83 40.86 1.22
C LEU A 83 36.25 41.15 0.73
N LYS A 84 36.77 40.36 -0.22
CA LYS A 84 38.09 40.61 -0.83
C LYS A 84 38.19 41.96 -1.54
N LYS A 85 37.08 42.50 -2.05
CA LYS A 85 37.06 43.85 -2.65
C LYS A 85 37.11 44.93 -1.58
N ILE A 86 36.32 44.78 -0.52
CA ILE A 86 36.30 45.68 0.64
C ILE A 86 37.69 45.73 1.30
N GLU A 87 38.35 44.60 1.51
CA GLU A 87 39.72 44.53 2.07
C GLU A 87 40.76 45.32 1.26
N LYS A 88 40.50 45.53 -0.04
CA LYS A 88 41.39 46.28 -0.94
C LYS A 88 40.99 47.75 -1.11
N MET A 89 39.87 48.16 -0.54
CA MET A 89 39.44 49.55 -0.57
C MET A 89 40.13 50.30 0.57
N ASP A 90 40.77 51.42 0.24
CA ASP A 90 41.29 52.35 1.23
C ASP A 90 40.12 53.20 1.74
N PHE A 91 39.76 53.02 3.02
CA PHE A 91 38.65 53.75 3.66
C PHE A 91 39.13 55.03 4.37
N ALA A 92 40.23 55.62 3.87
CA ALA A 92 40.76 56.89 4.36
C ALA A 92 39.86 58.08 3.97
#